data_AF-A0A5M3MB91-F1
#
_entry.id   AF-A0A5M3MB91-F1
#
_cell.length_a   1.000
_cell.length_b   1.000
_cell.length_c   1.000
_cell.angle_alpha   90.00
_cell.angle_beta   90.00
_cell.angle_gamma   90.00
#
_symmetry.space_group_name_H-M   'P 1'
#
loop_
_entity.id
_entity.type
_entity.pdbx_description
1 polymer ?
#
loop_
_entity_poly.entity_id
_entity_poly.type
_entity_poly.pdbx_seq_one_letter_code
_entity_poly.pdbx_strand_id
1 'polypeptide(L)'
;WSISHSFFAYMGGFMLYHGGKPCCTITPPNLRALISDKTIDPIALTRSEINDSSKGNVISKGLVMLQVAWFIINLSARRYYDIPISPLEIGTMAFAMLCVITYLFWWYKPLNVRHPRRVEWRGKNEPPKDLYIDEYVFPRILMQVQAESETCAVSTKRTNSVDTSGKPSTFGGDDVGTHETESNHAEFNTVLAIGFLAAVAFGLVHLTAWWLQFPSYAERLIWHISVIVVISTPPCTLLNVLLLSVIYSIAVARGVESTDTFKTALKYVTVGTYGIIGLAYVVARLAIIVIMFTSLRDLTPGSYETVEWSDLIPHV
;
A
#
# COMPACT_ATOMS: atom_id res chain seq x y z
N TRP A 1 -14.07 14.10 -12.47
CA TRP A 1 -12.59 14.25 -12.50
C TRP A 1 -11.94 12.91 -12.84
N SER A 2 -10.68 12.91 -13.31
CA SER A 2 -9.93 11.68 -13.64
C SER A 2 -8.88 11.32 -12.59
N ILE A 3 -8.27 10.12 -12.67
CA ILE A 3 -7.19 9.67 -11.74
C ILE A 3 -6.09 10.72 -11.54
N SER A 4 -5.63 11.39 -12.61
CA SER A 4 -4.64 12.47 -12.51
C SER A 4 -5.11 13.69 -11.70
N HIS A 5 -6.41 14.01 -11.72
CA HIS A 5 -6.98 15.08 -10.89
C HIS A 5 -7.00 14.67 -9.42
N SER A 6 -7.31 13.40 -9.13
CA SER A 6 -7.26 12.85 -7.77
C SER A 6 -5.83 12.92 -7.22
N PHE A 7 -4.83 12.47 -7.98
CA PHE A 7 -3.43 12.61 -7.58
C PHE A 7 -3.01 14.08 -7.40
N PHE A 8 -3.44 14.97 -8.29
CA PHE A 8 -3.15 16.41 -8.18
C PHE A 8 -3.72 17.00 -6.88
N ALA A 9 -4.97 16.65 -6.54
CA ALA A 9 -5.61 17.06 -5.29
C ALA A 9 -4.88 16.49 -4.06
N TYR A 10 -4.55 15.19 -4.07
CA TYR A 10 -3.80 14.53 -2.98
C TYR A 10 -2.40 15.11 -2.78
N MET A 11 -1.75 15.60 -3.84
CA MET A 11 -0.44 16.25 -3.75
C MET A 11 -0.51 17.71 -3.28
N GLY A 12 -1.67 18.18 -2.79
CA GLY A 12 -1.85 19.56 -2.36
C GLY A 12 -1.95 20.55 -3.52
N GLY A 13 -2.36 20.09 -4.71
CA GLY A 13 -2.47 20.92 -5.91
C GLY A 13 -3.52 22.02 -5.85
N PHE A 14 -4.33 22.08 -4.79
CA PHE A 14 -5.29 23.16 -4.53
C PHE A 14 -4.93 23.89 -3.24
N MET A 15 -4.74 25.20 -3.34
CA MET A 15 -4.46 26.09 -2.21
C MET A 15 -5.59 27.10 -2.07
N LEU A 16 -6.18 27.13 -0.87
CA LEU A 16 -7.24 28.06 -0.51
C LEU A 16 -6.66 29.45 -0.25
N TYR A 17 -7.33 30.48 -0.75
CA TYR A 17 -7.02 31.88 -0.53
C TYR A 17 -8.20 32.59 0.12
N HIS A 18 -7.89 33.48 1.06
CA HIS A 18 -8.86 34.37 1.70
C HIS A 18 -8.30 35.79 1.74
N GLY A 19 -9.02 36.76 1.18
CA GLY A 19 -8.58 38.16 1.14
C GLY A 19 -7.23 38.36 0.45
N GLY A 20 -6.88 37.53 -0.54
CA GLY A 20 -5.60 37.59 -1.25
C GLY A 20 -4.41 36.93 -0.54
N LYS A 21 -4.60 36.35 0.65
CA LYS A 21 -3.56 35.60 1.37
C LYS A 21 -3.77 34.09 1.23
N PRO A 22 -2.68 33.30 1.08
CA PRO A 22 -2.77 31.84 1.11
C PRO A 22 -3.13 31.37 2.52
N CYS A 23 -4.10 30.47 2.63
CA CYS A 23 -4.56 29.91 3.90
C CYS A 23 -4.00 28.50 4.13
N CYS A 24 -4.39 27.54 3.29
CA CYS A 24 -4.05 26.12 3.46
C CYS A 24 -4.27 25.34 2.16
N THR A 25 -3.67 24.15 2.06
CA THR A 25 -3.96 23.18 1.00
C THR A 25 -5.19 22.34 1.34
N ILE A 26 -5.96 21.94 0.34
CA ILE A 26 -7.25 21.24 0.53
C ILE A 26 -7.13 19.77 0.15
N THR A 27 -7.45 18.86 1.06
CA THR A 27 -7.49 17.41 0.82
C THR A 27 -8.77 17.02 0.03
N PRO A 28 -8.77 15.94 -0.80
CA PRO A 28 -9.92 15.60 -1.65
C PRO A 28 -11.30 15.49 -0.97
N PRO A 29 -11.43 14.92 0.26
CA PRO A 29 -12.71 14.85 0.96
C PRO A 29 -13.26 16.25 1.29
N ASN A 30 -12.41 17.11 1.86
CA ASN A 30 -12.74 18.49 2.20
C ASN A 30 -13.04 19.32 0.94
N LEU A 31 -12.32 19.06 -0.16
CA LEU A 31 -12.57 19.73 -1.44
C LEU A 31 -13.96 19.41 -1.98
N ARG A 32 -14.41 18.15 -1.85
CA ARG A 32 -15.75 17.74 -2.25
C ARG A 32 -16.83 18.38 -1.38
N ALA A 33 -16.62 18.42 -0.06
CA ALA A 33 -17.53 19.07 0.89
C ALA A 33 -17.68 20.57 0.59
N LEU A 34 -16.57 21.27 0.37
CA LEU A 34 -16.57 22.72 0.10
C LEU A 34 -17.24 23.08 -1.24
N ILE A 35 -17.08 22.25 -2.26
CA ILE A 35 -17.80 22.41 -3.54
C ILE A 35 -19.30 22.15 -3.35
N SER A 36 -19.66 21.13 -2.56
CA SER A 36 -21.06 20.79 -2.26
C SER A 36 -21.77 21.92 -1.50
N ASP A 37 -21.08 22.52 -0.54
CA ASP A 37 -21.60 23.63 0.28
C ASP A 37 -21.58 25.00 -0.45
N LYS A 38 -21.14 25.04 -1.71
CA LYS A 38 -20.98 26.26 -2.54
C LYS A 38 -20.10 27.33 -1.88
N THR A 39 -19.21 26.92 -0.98
CA THR A 39 -18.23 27.83 -0.34
C THR A 39 -17.04 28.11 -1.25
N ILE A 40 -16.86 27.28 -2.28
CA ILE A 40 -15.84 27.38 -3.32
C ILE A 40 -16.52 27.22 -4.70
N ASP A 41 -16.02 27.93 -5.71
CA ASP A 41 -16.49 27.81 -7.09
C ASP A 41 -16.15 26.42 -7.70
N PRO A 42 -17.00 25.86 -8.59
CA PRO A 42 -16.69 24.63 -9.29
C PRO A 42 -15.35 24.75 -10.04
N ILE A 43 -14.41 23.87 -9.72
CA ILE A 43 -13.09 23.90 -10.32
C ILE A 43 -13.16 23.22 -11.70
N ALA A 44 -13.19 24.05 -12.75
CA ALA A 44 -12.98 23.60 -14.12
C ALA A 44 -11.47 23.42 -14.35
N LEU A 45 -10.98 22.21 -14.07
CA LEU A 45 -9.61 21.81 -14.39
C LEU A 45 -9.64 20.81 -15.54
N THR A 46 -8.94 21.13 -16.63
CA THR A 46 -8.89 20.25 -17.80
C THR A 46 -7.72 19.27 -17.66
N ARG A 47 -7.91 18.03 -18.12
CA ARG A 47 -6.85 17.01 -18.11
C ARG A 47 -5.60 17.47 -18.88
N SER A 48 -5.77 18.23 -19.96
CA SER A 48 -4.67 18.80 -20.74
C SER A 48 -3.83 19.81 -19.95
N GLU A 49 -4.45 20.63 -19.10
CA GLU A 49 -3.76 21.61 -18.25
C GLU A 49 -2.91 20.94 -17.17
N ILE A 50 -3.38 19.82 -16.59
CA ILE A 50 -2.59 19.02 -15.64
C ILE A 50 -1.42 18.33 -16.33
N ASN A 51 -1.63 17.86 -17.57
CA ASN A 51 -0.64 17.06 -18.29
C ASN A 51 0.46 17.91 -18.95
N ASP A 52 0.27 19.21 -19.09
CA ASP A 52 1.25 20.09 -19.74
C ASP A 52 2.55 20.22 -18.92
N SER A 53 2.48 20.09 -17.60
CA SER A 53 3.63 20.10 -16.69
C SER A 53 4.43 18.79 -16.67
N SER A 54 3.93 17.71 -17.28
CA SER A 54 4.53 16.36 -17.18
C SER A 54 5.35 15.94 -18.41
N LYS A 55 5.26 16.66 -19.53
CA LYS A 55 5.76 16.23 -20.86
C LYS A 55 7.25 15.88 -20.90
N GLY A 56 8.12 16.73 -20.34
CA GLY A 56 9.57 16.49 -20.32
C GLY A 56 10.00 15.29 -19.46
N ASN A 57 9.12 14.84 -18.56
CA ASN A 57 9.39 13.71 -17.68
C ASN A 57 8.97 12.38 -18.32
N VAL A 58 8.01 12.37 -19.26
CA VAL A 58 7.54 11.11 -19.88
C VAL A 58 8.68 10.35 -20.57
N ILE A 59 9.63 11.07 -21.19
CA ILE A 59 10.78 10.47 -21.89
C ILE A 59 11.74 9.83 -20.89
N SER A 60 12.16 10.54 -19.83
CA SER A 60 13.03 9.97 -18.79
C SER A 60 12.36 8.78 -18.09
N LYS A 61 11.06 8.91 -17.82
CA LYS A 61 10.23 7.84 -17.26
C LYS A 61 10.21 6.61 -18.16
N GLY A 62 10.04 6.80 -19.47
CA GLY A 62 9.99 5.74 -20.46
C GLY A 62 11.33 5.02 -20.62
N LEU A 63 12.44 5.77 -20.62
CA LEU A 63 13.79 5.20 -20.74
C LEU A 63 14.13 4.27 -19.56
N VAL A 64 13.83 4.69 -18.33
CA VAL A 64 14.05 3.86 -17.14
C VAL A 64 13.20 2.58 -17.20
N MET A 65 11.94 2.69 -17.63
CA MET A 65 11.07 1.51 -17.77
C MET A 65 11.54 0.57 -18.86
N LEU A 66 12.07 1.10 -19.96
CA LEU A 66 12.68 0.30 -21.03
C LEU A 66 13.92 -0.44 -20.51
N GLN A 67 14.78 0.22 -19.75
CA GLN A 67 15.96 -0.40 -19.14
C GLN A 67 15.59 -1.55 -18.21
N VAL A 68 14.57 -1.35 -17.36
CA VAL A 68 14.11 -2.39 -16.43
C VAL A 68 13.41 -3.54 -17.18
N ALA A 69 12.59 -3.23 -18.19
CA ALA A 69 11.95 -4.25 -19.02
C ALA A 69 12.98 -5.08 -19.81
N TRP A 70 14.00 -4.42 -20.36
CA TRP A 70 15.11 -5.07 -21.05
C TRP A 70 15.85 -6.07 -20.15
N PHE A 71 16.14 -5.67 -18.91
CA PHE A 71 16.73 -6.56 -17.92
C PHE A 71 15.85 -7.80 -17.65
N ILE A 72 14.54 -7.60 -17.45
CA ILE A 72 13.59 -8.71 -17.22
C ILE A 72 13.51 -9.64 -18.43
N ILE A 73 13.51 -9.09 -19.65
CA ILE A 73 13.47 -9.87 -20.91
C ILE A 73 14.73 -10.73 -21.03
N ASN A 74 15.92 -10.18 -20.78
CA ASN A 74 17.17 -10.95 -20.84
C ASN A 74 17.17 -12.09 -19.83
N LEU A 75 16.73 -11.86 -18.59
CA LEU A 75 16.62 -12.93 -17.59
C LEU A 75 15.60 -14.01 -17.98
N SER A 76 14.47 -13.59 -18.54
CA SER A 76 13.45 -14.53 -19.02
C SER A 76 13.97 -15.37 -20.18
N ALA A 77 14.73 -14.77 -21.09
CA ALA A 77 15.38 -15.46 -22.20
C ALA A 77 16.46 -16.43 -21.71
N ARG A 78 17.34 -16.01 -20.79
CA ARG A 78 18.31 -16.91 -20.13
C ARG A 78 17.61 -18.11 -19.50
N ARG A 79 16.46 -17.88 -18.86
CA ARG A 79 15.65 -18.96 -18.28
C ARG A 79 15.10 -19.91 -19.34
N TYR A 80 14.73 -19.40 -20.51
CA TYR A 80 14.22 -20.21 -21.62
C TYR A 80 15.31 -21.03 -22.31
N TYR A 81 16.53 -20.50 -22.42
CA TYR A 81 17.69 -21.18 -22.99
C TYR A 81 18.49 -22.01 -21.98
N ASP A 82 17.94 -22.23 -20.77
CA ASP A 82 18.59 -22.98 -19.67
C ASP A 82 20.00 -22.46 -19.30
N ILE A 83 20.27 -21.18 -19.54
CA ILE A 83 21.50 -20.51 -19.12
C ILE A 83 21.42 -20.30 -17.59
N PRO A 84 22.49 -20.63 -16.83
CA PRO A 84 22.51 -20.41 -15.38
C PRO A 84 22.18 -18.97 -15.00
N ILE A 85 21.33 -18.79 -14.00
CA ILE A 85 20.96 -17.48 -13.45
C ILE A 85 21.42 -17.42 -12.00
N SER A 86 22.05 -16.32 -11.60
CA SER A 86 22.51 -16.14 -10.23
C SER A 86 21.36 -15.82 -9.26
N PRO A 87 21.47 -16.19 -7.98
CA PRO A 87 20.48 -15.78 -6.97
C PRO A 87 20.32 -14.25 -6.86
N LEU A 88 21.38 -13.48 -7.11
CA LEU A 88 21.36 -12.02 -7.12
C LEU A 88 20.50 -11.47 -8.29
N GLU A 89 20.59 -12.07 -9.47
CA GLU A 89 19.76 -11.71 -10.62
C GLU A 89 18.27 -11.97 -10.35
N ILE A 90 17.93 -13.09 -9.69
CA ILE A 90 16.55 -13.36 -9.27
C ILE A 90 16.06 -12.32 -8.24
N GLY A 91 16.90 -11.96 -7.27
CA GLY A 91 16.56 -10.95 -6.27
C GLY A 91 16.34 -9.56 -6.88
N THR A 92 17.24 -9.14 -7.77
CA THR A 92 17.11 -7.87 -8.50
C THR A 92 15.90 -7.86 -9.43
N MET A 93 15.57 -8.98 -10.06
CA MET A 93 14.33 -9.16 -10.83
C MET A 93 13.08 -8.96 -9.96
N ALA A 94 13.06 -9.45 -8.72
CA ALA A 94 11.94 -9.26 -7.81
C ALA A 94 11.69 -7.77 -7.51
N PHE A 95 12.76 -7.01 -7.25
CA PHE A 95 12.68 -5.56 -7.07
C PHE A 95 12.30 -4.84 -8.36
N ALA A 96 12.90 -5.20 -9.50
CA ALA A 96 12.58 -4.65 -10.81
C ALA A 96 11.10 -4.82 -11.17
N MET A 97 10.55 -6.03 -10.97
CA MET A 97 9.13 -6.32 -11.21
C MET A 97 8.22 -5.47 -10.32
N LEU A 98 8.54 -5.36 -9.02
CA LEU A 98 7.78 -4.52 -8.10
C LEU A 98 7.84 -3.04 -8.52
N CYS A 99 9.02 -2.55 -8.89
CA CYS A 99 9.19 -1.19 -9.40
C CYS A 99 8.35 -0.94 -10.65
N VAL A 100 8.34 -1.86 -11.62
CA VAL A 100 7.50 -1.74 -12.82
C VAL A 100 6.03 -1.65 -12.44
N ILE A 101 5.53 -2.55 -11.59
CA ILE A 101 4.14 -2.55 -11.13
C ILE A 101 3.80 -1.23 -10.43
N THR A 102 4.61 -0.81 -9.46
CA THR A 102 4.45 0.47 -8.77
C THR A 102 4.39 1.64 -9.76
N TYR A 103 5.25 1.61 -10.78
CA TYR A 103 5.35 2.68 -11.74
C TYR A 103 4.19 2.72 -12.73
N LEU A 104 3.64 1.57 -13.13
CA LEU A 104 2.42 1.49 -13.91
C LEU A 104 1.24 2.12 -13.16
N PHE A 105 1.11 1.85 -11.86
CA PHE A 105 0.12 2.53 -11.01
C PHE A 105 0.40 4.03 -10.88
N TRP A 106 1.67 4.42 -10.86
CA TRP A 106 2.09 5.83 -10.77
C TRP A 106 2.16 6.57 -12.09
N TRP A 107 1.80 5.92 -13.21
CA TRP A 107 1.92 6.50 -14.54
C TRP A 107 1.14 7.80 -14.68
N TYR A 108 -0.06 7.84 -14.07
CA TYR A 108 -0.97 8.97 -14.13
C TYR A 108 -0.71 10.06 -13.06
N LYS A 109 0.29 9.88 -12.19
CA LYS A 109 0.63 10.88 -11.18
C LYS A 109 1.37 12.06 -11.83
N PRO A 110 0.82 13.29 -11.73
CA PRO A 110 1.49 14.48 -12.20
C PRO A 110 2.77 14.72 -11.38
N LEU A 111 3.86 15.08 -12.05
CA LEU A 111 5.14 15.43 -11.41
C LEU A 111 5.26 16.95 -11.36
N ASN A 112 5.90 17.50 -10.31
CA ASN A 112 6.11 18.93 -10.11
C ASN A 112 4.83 19.78 -9.96
N VAL A 113 4.04 19.50 -8.92
CA VAL A 113 3.00 20.43 -8.43
C VAL A 113 3.67 21.60 -7.70
N ARG A 114 4.51 22.38 -8.40
CA ARG A 114 5.26 23.50 -7.81
C ARG A 114 4.38 24.74 -7.61
N HIS A 115 3.26 24.82 -8.33
CA HIS A 115 2.31 25.92 -8.25
C HIS A 115 0.92 25.34 -7.96
N PRO A 116 0.50 25.28 -6.68
CA PRO A 116 -0.86 24.90 -6.36
C PRO A 116 -1.83 25.92 -6.97
N ARG A 117 -2.93 25.43 -7.53
CA ARG A 117 -4.00 26.27 -8.09
C ARG A 117 -4.66 27.01 -6.93
N ARG A 118 -4.75 28.33 -7.08
CA ARG A 118 -5.51 29.20 -6.19
C ARG A 118 -6.99 28.88 -6.30
N VAL A 119 -7.60 28.68 -5.15
CA VAL A 119 -9.04 28.49 -4.97
C VAL A 119 -9.50 29.55 -3.97
N GLU A 120 -10.48 30.37 -4.35
CA GLU A 120 -10.93 31.47 -3.52
C GLU A 120 -12.01 31.02 -2.55
N TRP A 121 -11.87 31.40 -1.29
CA TRP A 121 -12.90 31.20 -0.28
C TRP A 121 -14.04 32.22 -0.45
N ARG A 122 -15.28 31.75 -0.60
CA ARG A 122 -16.50 32.59 -0.65
C ARG A 122 -17.41 32.44 0.56
N GLY A 123 -17.02 31.66 1.56
CA GLY A 123 -17.80 31.52 2.79
C GLY A 123 -17.91 32.85 3.55
N LYS A 124 -19.02 33.05 4.25
CA LYS A 124 -19.25 34.25 5.09
C LYS A 124 -18.34 34.33 6.32
N ASN A 125 -17.77 33.20 6.73
CA ASN A 125 -16.91 33.05 7.91
C ASN A 125 -15.44 32.91 7.50
N GLU A 126 -14.51 33.02 8.44
CA GLU A 126 -13.09 32.71 8.17
C GLU A 126 -12.92 31.22 7.78
N PRO A 127 -11.98 30.89 6.87
CA PRO A 127 -11.75 29.52 6.46
C PRO A 127 -11.19 28.68 7.62
N PRO A 128 -11.68 27.43 7.81
CA PRO A 128 -11.10 26.49 8.76
C PRO A 128 -9.61 26.24 8.47
N LYS A 129 -8.77 26.18 9.51
CA LYS A 129 -7.31 26.01 9.38
C LYS A 129 -6.87 24.55 9.23
N ASP A 130 -7.79 23.62 9.44
CA ASP A 130 -7.65 22.16 9.49
C ASP A 130 -8.09 21.45 8.19
N LEU A 131 -8.21 22.20 7.09
CA LEU A 131 -8.62 21.63 5.80
C LEU A 131 -7.59 20.69 5.15
N TYR A 132 -6.37 20.65 5.70
CA TYR A 132 -5.34 19.68 5.36
C TYR A 132 -5.27 18.61 6.45
N ILE A 133 -5.63 17.38 6.10
CA ILE A 133 -5.46 16.22 6.99
C ILE A 133 -4.16 15.52 6.59
N ASP A 134 -3.14 15.58 7.47
CA ASP A 134 -1.84 14.91 7.30
C ASP A 134 -1.86 13.46 7.77
N GLU A 135 -3.03 12.80 7.70
CA GLU A 135 -3.19 11.49 8.32
C GLU A 135 -2.69 10.40 7.37
N TYR A 136 -1.38 10.18 7.45
CA TYR A 136 -0.71 9.02 6.91
C TYR A 136 -1.43 7.74 7.38
N VAL A 137 -1.59 6.80 6.48
CA VAL A 137 -2.25 5.48 6.62
C VAL A 137 -1.74 4.65 7.82
N PHE A 138 -0.61 4.98 8.43
CA PHE A 138 0.09 4.13 9.40
C PHE A 138 -0.47 4.11 10.85
N PRO A 139 -0.81 5.24 11.51
CA PRO A 139 -1.43 5.23 12.83
C PRO A 139 -2.85 4.63 12.80
N ARG A 140 -3.55 4.73 11.67
CA ARG A 140 -4.88 4.15 11.48
C ARG A 140 -4.89 2.62 11.42
N ILE A 141 -3.86 1.95 10.87
CA ILE A 141 -3.83 0.47 10.85
C ILE A 141 -3.94 -0.10 12.27
N LEU A 142 -3.18 0.45 13.22
CA LEU A 142 -3.19 -0.02 14.61
C LEU A 142 -4.45 0.42 15.36
N MET A 143 -4.97 1.62 15.08
CA MET A 143 -6.20 2.11 15.71
C MET A 143 -7.47 1.46 15.14
N GLN A 144 -7.48 1.07 13.87
CA GLN A 144 -8.65 0.55 13.16
C GLN A 144 -8.78 -0.97 13.31
N VAL A 145 -7.67 -1.72 13.44
CA VAL A 145 -7.70 -3.09 13.99
C VAL A 145 -8.30 -3.08 15.40
N GLN A 146 -8.03 -2.03 16.18
CA GLN A 146 -8.63 -1.86 17.51
C GLN A 146 -10.09 -1.38 17.44
N ALA A 147 -10.44 -0.48 16.51
CA ALA A 147 -11.79 0.06 16.35
C ALA A 147 -12.78 -0.91 15.68
N GLU A 148 -12.35 -1.73 14.72
CA GLU A 148 -13.17 -2.79 14.09
C GLU A 148 -13.52 -3.89 15.10
N SER A 149 -12.66 -4.11 16.11
CA SER A 149 -13.04 -4.94 17.26
C SER A 149 -14.22 -4.31 18.02
N GLU A 150 -14.16 -3.01 18.29
CA GLU A 150 -15.21 -2.31 19.05
C GLU A 150 -16.52 -2.12 18.27
N THR A 151 -16.48 -1.93 16.94
CA THR A 151 -17.69 -1.72 16.12
C THR A 151 -18.49 -3.01 15.91
N CYS A 152 -17.81 -4.16 15.82
CA CYS A 152 -18.48 -5.46 15.75
C CYS A 152 -19.23 -5.79 17.06
N ALA A 153 -18.74 -5.29 18.20
CA ALA A 153 -19.43 -5.39 19.50
C ALA A 153 -20.62 -4.44 19.63
N VAL A 154 -20.54 -3.23 19.07
CA VAL A 154 -21.65 -2.26 19.09
C VAL A 154 -22.80 -2.68 18.16
N SER A 155 -22.50 -3.22 16.97
CA SER A 155 -23.53 -3.72 16.05
C SER A 155 -24.32 -4.90 16.64
N THR A 156 -23.66 -5.76 17.40
CA THR A 156 -24.29 -6.92 18.07
C THR A 156 -25.16 -6.51 19.27
N LYS A 157 -24.83 -5.40 19.94
CA LYS A 157 -25.67 -4.83 21.01
C LYS A 157 -26.96 -4.20 20.47
N ARG A 158 -26.89 -3.49 19.34
CA ARG A 158 -28.04 -2.77 18.76
C ARG A 158 -29.10 -3.70 18.18
N THR A 159 -28.72 -4.90 17.71
CA THR A 159 -29.69 -5.93 17.27
C THR A 159 -30.41 -6.64 18.43
N ASN A 160 -29.85 -6.58 19.65
CA ASN A 160 -30.45 -7.21 20.84
C ASN A 160 -31.28 -6.25 21.71
N SER A 161 -31.27 -4.94 21.42
CA SER A 161 -32.14 -3.95 22.06
C SER A 161 -33.14 -3.39 21.05
N VAL A 162 -34.17 -4.17 20.73
CA VAL A 162 -35.41 -3.62 20.18
C VAL A 162 -36.08 -2.83 21.30
N ASP A 163 -35.82 -1.53 21.34
CA ASP A 163 -36.52 -0.58 22.21
C ASP A 163 -37.96 -0.41 21.68
N THR A 164 -38.94 -0.83 22.49
CA THR A 164 -40.37 -0.69 22.22
C THR A 164 -40.93 0.69 22.58
N SER A 165 -40.08 1.69 22.84
CA SER A 165 -40.55 3.07 23.04
C SER A 165 -40.64 3.83 21.71
N GLY A 166 -41.86 3.98 21.21
CA GLY A 166 -42.18 4.74 20.01
C GLY A 166 -41.70 6.19 20.10
N LYS A 167 -40.62 6.50 19.39
CA LYS A 167 -40.35 7.83 18.83
C LYS A 167 -39.93 7.67 17.37
N PRO A 168 -40.54 8.39 16.43
CA PRO A 168 -40.13 8.33 15.03
C PRO A 168 -38.72 8.92 14.92
N SER A 169 -37.81 8.17 14.31
CA SER A 169 -36.49 8.64 13.91
C SER A 169 -36.67 9.86 12.99
N THR A 170 -36.01 10.95 13.35
CA THR A 170 -36.01 12.16 12.54
C THR A 170 -35.20 11.88 11.27
N PHE A 171 -35.90 11.94 10.16
CA PHE A 171 -35.37 11.82 8.80
C PHE A 171 -34.33 12.93 8.57
N GLY A 172 -33.04 12.58 8.48
CA GLY A 172 -32.00 13.48 7.96
C GLY A 172 -30.70 13.64 8.76
N GLY A 173 -30.42 12.85 9.80
CA GLY A 173 -29.22 13.01 10.63
C GLY A 173 -28.07 12.00 10.41
N ASP A 174 -28.38 10.78 9.98
CA ASP A 174 -27.45 9.64 10.13
C ASP A 174 -26.68 9.29 8.85
N ASP A 175 -27.02 9.90 7.71
CA ASP A 175 -26.55 9.44 6.40
C ASP A 175 -25.16 9.96 6.03
N VAL A 176 -24.72 11.09 6.59
CA VAL A 176 -23.41 11.68 6.23
C VAL A 176 -22.26 10.97 6.94
N GLY A 177 -22.42 10.66 8.24
CA GLY A 177 -21.39 9.98 9.02
C GLY A 177 -21.21 8.51 8.65
N THR A 178 -22.31 7.80 8.33
CA THR A 178 -22.26 6.39 7.94
C THR A 178 -21.59 6.18 6.59
N HIS A 179 -21.89 7.04 5.61
CA HIS A 179 -21.30 6.96 4.26
C HIS A 179 -19.80 7.28 4.23
N GLU A 180 -19.34 8.24 5.04
CA GLU A 180 -17.90 8.53 5.16
C GLU A 180 -17.15 7.39 5.86
N THR A 181 -17.75 6.78 6.89
CA THR A 181 -17.14 5.67 7.62
C THR A 181 -17.01 4.44 6.71
N GLU A 182 -18.09 4.04 6.01
CA GLU A 182 -18.07 2.91 5.07
C GLU A 182 -17.08 3.10 3.91
N SER A 183 -17.00 4.32 3.35
CA SER A 183 -16.03 4.64 2.28
C SER A 183 -14.58 4.47 2.77
N ASN A 184 -14.28 4.95 3.98
CA ASN A 184 -12.95 4.84 4.57
C ASN A 184 -12.54 3.38 4.83
N HIS A 185 -13.46 2.51 5.26
CA HIS A 185 -13.20 1.08 5.43
C HIS A 185 -12.94 0.38 4.09
N ALA A 186 -13.70 0.70 3.05
CA ALA A 186 -13.51 0.10 1.72
C ALA A 186 -12.16 0.49 1.10
N GLU A 187 -11.77 1.76 1.21
CA GLU A 187 -10.47 2.26 0.74
C GLU A 187 -9.31 1.59 1.49
N PHE A 188 -9.44 1.48 2.82
CA PHE A 188 -8.44 0.83 3.67
C PHE A 188 -8.25 -0.65 3.33
N ASN A 189 -9.34 -1.40 3.20
CA ASN A 189 -9.32 -2.81 2.80
C ASN A 189 -8.70 -3.00 1.42
N THR A 190 -8.94 -2.06 0.51
CA THR A 190 -8.32 -2.07 -0.82
C THR A 190 -6.80 -1.91 -0.74
N VAL A 191 -6.30 -0.97 0.08
CA VAL A 191 -4.86 -0.76 0.28
C VAL A 191 -4.21 -2.00 0.89
N LEU A 192 -4.83 -2.60 1.91
CA LEU A 192 -4.34 -3.83 2.53
C LEU A 192 -4.30 -5.00 1.55
N ALA A 193 -5.34 -5.18 0.73
CA ALA A 193 -5.38 -6.22 -0.28
C ALA A 193 -4.27 -6.06 -1.33
N ILE A 194 -4.04 -4.82 -1.81
CA ILE A 194 -2.94 -4.54 -2.75
C ILE A 194 -1.58 -4.83 -2.11
N GLY A 195 -1.37 -4.39 -0.86
CA GLY A 195 -0.12 -4.64 -0.12
C GLY A 195 0.14 -6.14 0.09
N PHE A 196 -0.90 -6.91 0.43
CA PHE A 196 -0.84 -8.36 0.56
C PHE A 196 -0.42 -9.03 -0.76
N LEU A 197 -1.10 -8.69 -1.86
CA LEU A 197 -0.80 -9.26 -3.18
C LEU A 197 0.63 -8.92 -3.63
N ALA A 198 1.07 -7.69 -3.40
CA ALA A 198 2.44 -7.27 -3.71
C ALA A 198 3.48 -8.06 -2.89
N ALA A 199 3.23 -8.28 -1.59
CA ALA A 199 4.13 -9.03 -0.72
C ALA A 199 4.23 -10.51 -1.12
N VAL A 200 3.09 -11.13 -1.47
CA VAL A 200 3.06 -12.52 -1.97
C VAL A 200 3.79 -12.62 -3.31
N ALA A 201 3.50 -11.72 -4.26
CA ALA A 201 4.17 -11.68 -5.56
C ALA A 201 5.70 -11.55 -5.41
N PHE A 202 6.16 -10.67 -4.52
CA PHE A 202 7.58 -10.49 -4.22
C PHE A 202 8.22 -11.77 -3.66
N GLY A 203 7.54 -12.48 -2.74
CA GLY A 203 8.01 -13.77 -2.20
C GLY A 203 8.06 -14.87 -3.26
N LEU A 204 7.07 -14.95 -4.14
CA LEU A 204 6.98 -15.95 -5.21
C LEU A 204 8.16 -15.88 -6.18
N VAL A 205 8.68 -14.68 -6.49
CA VAL A 205 9.84 -14.55 -7.36
C VAL A 205 11.07 -15.25 -6.77
N HIS A 206 11.27 -15.21 -5.45
CA HIS A 206 12.40 -15.88 -4.81
C HIS A 206 12.29 -17.41 -4.84
N LEU A 207 11.08 -17.97 -5.00
CA LEU A 207 10.89 -19.41 -5.20
C LEU A 207 11.39 -19.89 -6.56
N THR A 208 11.50 -19.00 -7.56
CA THR A 208 12.06 -19.38 -8.86
C THR A 208 13.52 -19.83 -8.75
N ALA A 209 14.23 -19.37 -7.72
CA ALA A 209 15.59 -19.76 -7.39
C ALA A 209 15.70 -21.10 -6.62
N TRP A 210 14.60 -21.84 -6.43
CA TRP A 210 14.58 -23.05 -5.60
C TRP A 210 15.60 -24.11 -6.03
N TRP A 211 15.80 -24.23 -7.34
CA TRP A 211 16.66 -25.24 -7.97
C TRP A 211 18.06 -24.72 -8.33
N LEU A 212 18.41 -23.50 -7.94
CA LEU A 212 19.74 -22.96 -8.21
C LEU A 212 20.82 -23.69 -7.39
N GLN A 213 22.02 -23.72 -7.95
CA GLN A 213 23.20 -24.21 -7.26
C GLN A 213 23.69 -23.14 -6.28
N PHE A 214 24.00 -23.57 -5.06
CA PHE A 214 24.55 -22.72 -4.01
C PHE A 214 25.92 -23.26 -3.60
N PRO A 215 26.84 -22.39 -3.14
CA PRO A 215 28.21 -22.81 -2.79
C PRO A 215 28.25 -23.86 -1.67
N SER A 216 27.28 -23.85 -0.76
CA SER A 216 27.19 -24.84 0.32
C SER A 216 25.75 -25.30 0.59
N TYR A 217 25.63 -26.49 1.20
CA TYR A 217 24.34 -27.03 1.65
C TYR A 217 23.67 -26.14 2.70
N ALA A 218 24.47 -25.54 3.61
CA ALA A 218 23.97 -24.64 4.63
C ALA A 218 23.33 -23.38 4.02
N GLU A 219 24.00 -22.77 3.03
CA GLU A 219 23.47 -21.59 2.32
C GLU A 219 22.17 -21.90 1.58
N ARG A 220 22.09 -23.07 0.93
CA ARG A 220 20.85 -23.53 0.29
C ARG A 220 19.71 -23.71 1.28
N LEU A 221 19.99 -24.34 2.43
CA LEU A 221 18.97 -24.56 3.46
C LEU A 221 18.48 -23.23 4.05
N ILE A 222 19.40 -22.31 4.35
CA ILE A 222 19.09 -20.96 4.83
C ILE A 222 18.22 -20.22 3.81
N TRP A 223 18.55 -20.31 2.52
CA TRP A 223 17.75 -19.75 1.44
C TRP A 223 16.32 -20.29 1.46
N HIS A 224 16.14 -21.62 1.42
CA HIS A 224 14.82 -22.26 1.36
C HIS A 224 13.96 -21.90 2.58
N ILE A 225 14.53 -21.98 3.80
CA ILE A 225 13.82 -21.60 5.02
C ILE A 225 13.41 -20.11 4.97
N SER A 226 14.32 -19.24 4.57
CA SER A 226 14.07 -17.79 4.55
C SER A 226 12.99 -17.42 3.52
N VAL A 227 13.00 -18.05 2.34
CA VAL A 227 11.97 -17.81 1.32
C VAL A 227 10.60 -18.29 1.81
N ILE A 228 10.53 -19.44 2.49
CA ILE A 228 9.28 -19.94 3.10
C ILE A 228 8.76 -18.96 4.18
N VAL A 229 9.64 -18.42 5.01
CA VAL A 229 9.26 -17.41 6.03
C VAL A 229 8.72 -16.15 5.36
N VAL A 230 9.38 -15.65 4.32
CA VAL A 230 8.95 -14.44 3.60
C VAL A 230 7.59 -14.63 2.91
N ILE A 231 7.35 -15.76 2.23
CA ILE A 231 6.06 -16.01 1.56
C ILE A 231 4.92 -16.32 2.54
N SER A 232 5.22 -16.93 3.69
CA SER A 232 4.21 -17.23 4.71
C SER A 232 3.85 -16.03 5.58
N THR A 233 4.69 -14.99 5.62
CA THR A 233 4.44 -13.79 6.46
C THR A 233 3.08 -13.13 6.15
N PRO A 234 2.72 -12.77 4.90
CA PRO A 234 1.41 -12.20 4.60
C PRO A 234 0.21 -13.07 5.03
N PRO A 235 0.10 -14.36 4.64
CA PRO A 235 -1.02 -15.19 5.09
C PRO A 235 -1.02 -15.44 6.60
N CYS A 236 0.13 -15.52 7.27
CA CYS A 236 0.20 -15.61 8.72
C CYS A 236 -0.36 -14.36 9.40
N THR A 237 -0.09 -13.16 8.88
CA THR A 237 -0.68 -11.92 9.42
C THR A 237 -2.20 -11.87 9.24
N LEU A 238 -2.71 -12.28 8.08
CA LEU A 238 -4.14 -12.36 7.83
C LEU A 238 -4.82 -13.39 8.75
N LEU A 239 -4.22 -14.57 8.89
CA LEU A 239 -4.72 -15.60 9.80
C LEU A 239 -4.72 -15.13 11.26
N ASN A 240 -3.70 -14.39 11.70
CA ASN A 240 -3.64 -13.81 13.04
C ASN A 240 -4.81 -12.84 13.28
N VAL A 241 -5.11 -11.96 12.32
CA VAL A 241 -6.28 -11.05 12.39
C VAL A 241 -7.58 -11.83 12.51
N LEU A 242 -7.77 -12.85 11.66
CA LEU A 242 -8.99 -13.68 11.66
C LEU A 242 -9.15 -14.48 12.96
N LEU A 243 -8.08 -15.04 13.50
CA LEU A 243 -8.13 -15.75 14.77
C LEU A 243 -8.48 -14.82 15.93
N LEU A 244 -7.88 -13.62 15.97
CA LEU A 244 -8.19 -12.62 16.99
C LEU A 244 -9.63 -12.11 16.89
N SER A 245 -10.16 -11.91 15.68
CA SER A 245 -11.55 -11.47 15.48
C SER A 245 -12.55 -12.55 15.92
N VAL A 246 -12.25 -13.83 15.69
CA VAL A 246 -13.06 -14.96 16.20
C VAL A 246 -12.99 -15.06 17.72
N ILE A 247 -11.80 -14.96 18.32
CA ILE A 247 -11.63 -14.97 19.79
C ILE A 247 -12.41 -13.84 20.43
N TYR A 248 -12.32 -12.63 19.86
CA TYR A 248 -13.06 -11.47 20.32
C TYR A 248 -14.58 -11.70 20.21
N SER A 249 -15.06 -12.21 19.06
CA SER A 249 -16.49 -12.50 18.85
C SER A 249 -17.03 -13.52 19.86
N ILE A 250 -16.26 -14.57 20.17
CA ILE A 250 -16.61 -15.55 21.20
C ILE A 250 -16.65 -14.91 22.59
N ALA A 251 -15.69 -14.02 22.90
CA ALA A 251 -15.65 -13.33 24.19
C ALA A 251 -16.84 -12.36 24.39
N VAL A 252 -17.25 -11.67 23.31
CA VAL A 252 -18.48 -10.85 23.26
C VAL A 252 -19.70 -11.73 23.50
N ALA A 253 -19.83 -12.85 22.78
CA ALA A 253 -20.95 -13.78 22.94
C ALA A 253 -21.05 -14.39 24.35
N ARG A 254 -19.91 -14.50 25.06
CA ARG A 254 -19.84 -14.98 26.45
C ARG A 254 -19.96 -13.87 27.51
N GLY A 255 -20.11 -12.61 27.12
CA GLY A 255 -20.20 -11.48 28.05
C GLY A 255 -18.90 -11.15 28.81
N VAL A 256 -17.75 -11.66 28.35
CA VAL A 256 -16.42 -11.48 28.98
C VAL A 256 -15.75 -10.16 28.55
N GLU A 257 -16.28 -9.53 27.49
CA GLU A 257 -15.74 -8.34 26.83
C GLU A 257 -15.57 -7.11 27.75
N SER A 258 -16.33 -7.04 28.85
CA SER A 258 -16.34 -5.88 29.75
C SER A 258 -15.14 -5.80 30.70
N THR A 259 -14.24 -6.78 30.71
CA THR A 259 -13.10 -6.77 31.65
C THR A 259 -11.89 -6.07 31.03
N ASP A 260 -11.40 -5.00 31.66
CA ASP A 260 -10.19 -4.27 31.22
C ASP A 260 -8.97 -5.19 31.12
N THR A 261 -8.92 -6.23 31.96
CA THR A 261 -7.91 -7.29 31.92
C THR A 261 -7.90 -8.03 30.59
N PHE A 262 -9.07 -8.37 30.03
CA PHE A 262 -9.18 -9.11 28.77
C PHE A 262 -8.72 -8.27 27.57
N LYS A 263 -9.15 -7.02 27.48
CA LYS A 263 -8.73 -6.08 26.42
C LYS A 263 -7.22 -5.82 26.47
N THR A 264 -6.69 -5.64 27.68
CA THR A 264 -5.25 -5.44 27.90
C THR A 264 -4.45 -6.69 27.49
N ALA A 265 -4.90 -7.88 27.86
CA ALA A 265 -4.27 -9.13 27.48
C ALA A 265 -4.28 -9.35 25.96
N LEU A 266 -5.42 -9.14 25.29
CA LEU A 266 -5.54 -9.23 23.83
C LEU A 266 -4.57 -8.27 23.13
N LYS A 267 -4.45 -7.03 23.61
CA LYS A 267 -3.51 -6.05 23.06
C LYS A 267 -2.06 -6.54 23.14
N TYR A 268 -1.61 -7.01 24.30
CA TYR A 268 -0.23 -7.51 24.45
C TYR A 268 0.03 -8.77 23.62
N VAL A 269 -0.93 -9.70 23.54
CA VAL A 269 -0.82 -10.89 22.67
C VAL A 269 -0.69 -10.47 21.21
N THR A 270 -1.53 -9.53 20.77
CA THR A 270 -1.52 -9.02 19.39
C THR A 270 -0.18 -8.35 19.05
N VAL A 271 0.30 -7.45 19.92
CA VAL A 271 1.60 -6.78 19.72
C VAL A 271 2.75 -7.79 19.73
N GLY A 272 2.71 -8.76 20.64
CA GLY A 272 3.71 -9.82 20.74
C GLY A 272 3.78 -10.71 19.50
N THR A 273 2.63 -11.16 18.98
CA THR A 273 2.59 -12.01 17.78
C THR A 273 3.08 -11.25 16.54
N TYR A 274 2.67 -9.99 16.35
CA TYR A 274 3.20 -9.16 15.25
C TYR A 274 4.69 -8.87 15.40
N GLY A 275 5.18 -8.66 16.62
CA GLY A 275 6.61 -8.48 16.89
C GLY A 275 7.44 -9.70 16.50
N ILE A 276 6.96 -10.91 16.84
CA ILE A 276 7.62 -12.17 16.49
C ILE A 276 7.61 -12.40 14.96
N ILE A 277 6.46 -12.21 14.31
CA ILE A 277 6.34 -12.34 12.85
C ILE A 277 7.26 -11.34 12.14
N GLY A 278 7.26 -10.07 12.60
CA GLY A 278 8.10 -9.02 12.04
C GLY A 278 9.59 -9.31 12.21
N LEU A 279 10.01 -9.78 13.38
CA LEU A 279 11.40 -10.17 13.62
C LEU A 279 11.83 -11.34 12.72
N ALA A 280 11.00 -12.38 12.62
CA ALA A 280 11.28 -13.52 11.75
C ALA A 280 11.42 -13.10 10.29
N TYR A 281 10.53 -12.21 9.82
CA TYR A 281 10.61 -11.63 8.47
C TYR A 281 11.92 -10.85 8.24
N VAL A 282 12.31 -9.98 9.18
CA VAL A 282 13.56 -9.20 9.07
C VAL A 282 14.76 -10.12 9.01
N VAL A 283 14.84 -11.12 9.89
CA VAL A 283 15.94 -12.10 9.89
C VAL A 283 15.99 -12.87 8.57
N ALA A 284 14.85 -13.38 8.08
CA ALA A 284 14.78 -14.09 6.81
C ALA A 284 15.18 -13.20 5.62
N ARG A 285 14.80 -11.92 5.62
CA ARG A 285 15.19 -10.97 4.57
C ARG A 285 16.68 -10.68 4.58
N LEU A 286 17.27 -10.46 5.75
CA LEU A 286 18.71 -10.28 5.87
C LEU A 286 19.46 -11.53 5.40
N ALA A 287 18.98 -12.72 5.77
CA ALA A 287 19.55 -13.98 5.31
C ALA A 287 19.51 -14.11 3.79
N ILE A 288 18.36 -13.86 3.13
CA ILE A 288 18.26 -13.86 1.66
C ILE A 288 19.28 -12.89 1.04
N ILE A 289 19.42 -11.68 1.58
CA ILE A 289 20.38 -10.68 1.09
C ILE A 289 21.81 -11.20 1.20
N VAL A 290 22.19 -11.70 2.38
CA VAL A 290 23.54 -12.24 2.61
C VAL A 290 23.83 -13.40 1.64
N ILE A 291 22.89 -14.33 1.48
CA ILE A 291 23.05 -15.48 0.58
C ILE A 291 23.18 -15.04 -0.89
N MET A 292 22.42 -14.03 -1.34
CA MET A 292 22.58 -13.50 -2.70
C MET A 292 24.03 -13.04 -2.95
N PHE A 293 24.63 -12.33 -1.99
CA PHE A 293 26.01 -11.86 -2.13
C PHE A 293 27.05 -12.97 -1.95
N THR A 294 26.85 -13.91 -1.03
CA THR A 294 27.82 -15.01 -0.85
C THR A 294 27.80 -15.98 -2.03
N SER A 295 26.66 -16.15 -2.70
CA SER A 295 26.54 -16.99 -3.90
C SER A 295 27.40 -16.50 -5.08
N LEU A 296 27.82 -15.23 -5.10
CA LEU A 296 28.73 -14.71 -6.13
C LEU A 296 30.12 -15.34 -6.10
N ARG A 297 30.49 -16.01 -5.00
CA ARG A 297 31.80 -16.66 -4.83
C ARG A 297 31.97 -17.91 -5.70
N ASP A 298 30.87 -18.52 -6.10
CA ASP A 298 30.85 -19.79 -6.85
C ASP A 298 29.84 -19.73 -7.99
N LEU A 299 29.99 -18.73 -8.86
CA LEU A 299 29.16 -18.60 -10.06
C LEU A 299 29.59 -19.63 -11.10
N THR A 300 28.62 -20.37 -11.62
CA THR A 300 28.87 -21.30 -12.73
C THR A 300 29.36 -20.53 -13.96
N PRO A 301 30.26 -21.10 -14.79
CA PRO A 301 30.81 -20.40 -15.96
C PRO A 301 29.75 -19.87 -16.93
N GLY A 302 28.64 -20.59 -17.12
CA GLY A 302 27.50 -20.14 -17.94
C GLY A 302 26.76 -18.93 -17.37
N SER A 303 27.04 -18.50 -16.14
CA SER A 303 26.49 -17.27 -15.58
C SER A 303 27.03 -16.01 -16.26
N TYR A 304 28.19 -16.11 -16.93
CA TYR A 304 28.81 -15.03 -17.70
C TYR A 304 28.37 -15.00 -19.17
N GLU A 305 27.60 -16.00 -19.63
CA GLU A 305 27.13 -16.07 -21.00
C GLU A 305 25.89 -15.19 -21.20
N THR A 306 25.90 -14.41 -22.29
CA THR A 306 24.76 -13.62 -22.75
C THR A 306 23.89 -14.43 -23.72
N VAL A 307 22.65 -13.99 -23.93
CA VAL A 307 21.77 -14.64 -24.91
C VAL A 307 22.24 -14.26 -26.31
N GLU A 308 22.43 -15.22 -27.22
CA GLU A 308 23.05 -14.99 -28.54
C GLU A 308 22.43 -13.83 -29.35
N TRP A 309 21.11 -13.64 -29.27
CA TRP A 309 20.45 -12.55 -30.00
C TRP A 309 20.60 -11.18 -29.34
N SER A 310 20.99 -11.13 -28.06
CA SER A 310 21.27 -9.86 -27.37
C SER A 310 22.58 -9.21 -27.85
N ASP A 311 23.50 -10.01 -28.40
CA ASP A 311 24.76 -9.53 -29.01
C ASP A 311 24.52 -8.84 -30.37
N LEU A 312 23.35 -9.07 -30.99
CA LEU A 312 22.96 -8.42 -32.24
C LEU A 312 22.44 -6.99 -32.05
N ILE A 313 22.14 -6.60 -30.81
CA ILE A 313 21.60 -5.29 -30.47
C ILE A 313 22.74 -4.46 -29.85
N PRO A 314 23.11 -3.31 -30.44
CA PRO A 314 24.20 -2.50 -29.93
C PRO A 314 23.92 -2.10 -28.48
N HIS A 315 24.84 -2.48 -27.59
CA HIS A 315 24.78 -2.16 -26.17
C HIS A 315 24.89 -0.63 -26.02
N VAL A 316 23.88 -0.01 -25.39
CA VAL A 316 23.83 1.45 -25.11
C VAL A 316 24.53 1.77 -23.81
#